data_AF-A0A4Y9ZKF4-F1
#
_entry.id   AF-A0A4Y9ZKF4-F1
#
_cell.length_a   1.000
_cell.length_b   1.000
_cell.length_c   1.000
_cell.angle_alpha   90.00
_cell.angle_beta   90.00
_cell.angle_gamma   90.00
#
_symmetry.space_group_name_H-M   'P 1'
#
loop_
_entity.id
_entity.type
_entity.pdbx_description
1 polymer ?
#
loop_
_entity_poly.entity_id
_entity_poly.type
_entity_poly.pdbx_seq_one_letter_code
_entity_poly.pdbx_strand_id
1 'polypeptide(L)'
;MVREKLPNAIIGFFMHVAFPSSEIFRCLSVREALLRGVLSADLIGFQTANYARHFRQTVARILVLETLPKGIQVDDHFVDVAVFPMGIDVKTLTEKKREPEVSHWVQVLTERYQGVKLVVGRDKLDEVQGVRHKLLAFEAFLDKHPEFHQKVVLIQVALQTTEENEAHGGVTDVVARINSRFSTLTYQPVVFLHTEDMSFAQYLALLTVADAFLVTSMREGMALRTHEFVECQEERHRPLILSEFTGSYSYSGFRSCIAINPWDTRNTAKAIYQALTMDDAEALSRWEDLHNHVVTQTAQAFVTSFLTRCLRTNIEHLQGDSAAVSKLDSARGTLWDRDPREQAFNPPDEALEVLGKLAEDKKNEVWLLSGLPVNGALGYVAKKVPKVGLVAENGCFIRPGAGPSTGSDPAWINMVANFNLSWKTACIEILNYFTERTPGSFVEEREASVVWRFCTHKDSSDRQWAKRQAAEAQNHIFDSIGERYGLRIIPGETSFLILPN
;
A
#
# COMPACT_ATOMS: atom_id res chain seq x y z
N MET A 1 7.44 7.24 -19.90
CA MET A 1 6.52 7.35 -21.06
C MET A 1 5.64 8.61 -21.03
N VAL A 2 4.61 8.72 -20.17
CA VAL A 2 3.74 9.93 -20.16
C VAL A 2 4.48 11.15 -19.60
N ARG A 3 5.12 11.00 -18.43
CA ARG A 3 5.94 12.04 -17.79
C ARG A 3 7.03 12.60 -18.71
N GLU A 4 7.72 11.74 -19.47
CA GLU A 4 8.76 12.16 -20.43
C GLU A 4 8.22 13.05 -21.55
N LYS A 5 6.99 12.79 -22.01
CA LYS A 5 6.33 13.59 -23.05
C LYS A 5 5.65 14.84 -22.49
N LEU A 6 5.16 14.76 -21.26
CA LEU A 6 4.43 15.82 -20.57
C LEU A 6 4.95 15.96 -19.12
N PRO A 7 6.08 16.66 -18.91
CA PRO A 7 6.72 16.76 -17.60
C PRO A 7 5.79 17.32 -16.51
N ASN A 8 5.00 18.34 -16.86
CA ASN A 8 4.10 19.05 -15.95
C ASN A 8 2.68 18.46 -15.89
N ALA A 9 2.43 17.29 -16.49
CA ALA A 9 1.11 16.67 -16.42
C ALA A 9 0.80 16.18 -15.00
N ILE A 10 -0.47 16.27 -14.60
CA ILE A 10 -0.93 15.69 -13.34
C ILE A 10 -1.22 14.20 -13.59
N ILE A 11 -0.43 13.31 -13.00
CA ILE A 11 -0.51 11.88 -13.25
C ILE A 11 -0.86 11.15 -11.95
N GLY A 12 -2.06 10.58 -11.91
CA GLY A 12 -2.48 9.64 -10.88
C GLY A 12 -2.47 8.21 -11.42
N PHE A 13 -1.89 7.28 -10.67
CA PHE A 13 -1.98 5.85 -10.93
C PHE A 13 -2.77 5.17 -9.81
N PHE A 14 -3.72 4.30 -10.16
CA PHE A 14 -4.48 3.53 -9.17
C PHE A 14 -4.39 2.03 -9.45
N MET A 15 -3.99 1.26 -8.43
CA MET A 15 -3.89 -0.20 -8.52
C MET A 15 -5.19 -0.86 -8.04
N HIS A 16 -6.01 -1.30 -8.99
CA HIS A 16 -7.28 -1.99 -8.68
C HIS A 16 -7.09 -3.41 -8.14
N VAL A 17 -6.07 -4.12 -8.62
CA VAL A 17 -5.77 -5.50 -8.21
C VAL A 17 -4.94 -5.54 -6.93
N ALA A 18 -4.88 -6.69 -6.28
CA ALA A 18 -4.05 -6.87 -5.09
C ALA A 18 -2.56 -6.68 -5.44
N PHE A 19 -1.84 -5.87 -4.65
CA PHE A 19 -0.39 -5.74 -4.80
C PHE A 19 0.33 -6.84 -4.00
N PRO A 20 1.28 -7.58 -4.61
CA PRO A 20 1.99 -8.67 -3.94
C PRO A 20 3.02 -8.17 -2.93
N SER A 21 3.48 -9.07 -2.05
CA SER A 21 4.66 -8.80 -1.23
C SER A 21 5.92 -8.73 -2.09
N SER A 22 6.98 -8.12 -1.56
CA SER A 22 8.27 -8.01 -2.25
C SER A 22 8.88 -9.37 -2.64
N GLU A 23 8.60 -10.43 -1.87
CA GLU A 23 9.05 -11.80 -2.13
C GLU A 23 8.42 -12.44 -3.36
N ILE A 24 7.16 -12.10 -3.66
CA ILE A 24 6.48 -12.56 -4.87
C ILE A 24 6.84 -11.63 -6.03
N PHE A 25 6.88 -10.32 -5.80
CA PHE A 25 7.16 -9.34 -6.86
C PHE A 25 8.57 -9.50 -7.46
N ARG A 26 9.56 -9.93 -6.66
CA ARG A 26 10.93 -10.18 -7.15
C ARG A 26 11.02 -11.32 -8.18
N CYS A 27 10.02 -12.21 -8.27
CA CYS A 27 9.98 -13.26 -9.28
C CYS A 27 9.84 -12.70 -10.70
N LEU A 28 9.34 -11.46 -10.85
CA LEU A 28 9.22 -10.80 -12.15
C LEU A 28 10.60 -10.37 -12.66
N SER A 29 10.94 -10.78 -13.90
CA SER A 29 12.18 -10.37 -14.57
C SER A 29 12.20 -8.86 -14.87
N VAL A 30 11.05 -8.29 -15.19
CA VAL A 30 10.86 -6.86 -15.53
C VAL A 30 10.53 -5.98 -14.32
N ARG A 31 10.74 -6.47 -13.10
CA ARG A 31 10.34 -5.81 -11.83
C ARG A 31 10.79 -4.35 -11.71
N GLU A 32 12.03 -4.04 -12.08
CA GLU A 32 12.57 -2.68 -11.95
C GLU A 32 11.89 -1.71 -12.93
N ALA A 33 11.67 -2.14 -14.17
CA ALA A 33 11.01 -1.33 -15.19
C ALA A 33 9.56 -1.04 -14.80
N LEU A 34 8.84 -2.03 -14.25
CA LEU A 34 7.47 -1.85 -13.76
C LEU A 34 7.41 -0.83 -12.61
N LEU A 35 8.28 -0.97 -11.60
CA LEU A 35 8.28 -0.05 -10.47
C LEU A 35 8.64 1.37 -10.89
N ARG A 36 9.68 1.55 -11.73
CA ARG A 36 10.07 2.88 -12.25
C ARG A 36 8.97 3.51 -13.11
N GLY A 37 8.25 2.71 -13.89
CA GLY A 37 7.11 3.16 -14.67
C GLY A 37 5.98 3.71 -13.78
N VAL A 38 5.63 2.99 -12.71
CA VAL A 38 4.59 3.42 -11.77
C VAL A 38 5.04 4.63 -10.95
N LEU A 39 6.32 4.69 -10.54
CA LEU A 39 6.92 5.83 -9.83
C LEU A 39 7.01 7.11 -10.67
N SER A 40 6.62 7.09 -11.94
CA SER A 40 6.51 8.32 -12.74
C SER A 40 5.23 9.11 -12.44
N ALA A 41 4.29 8.57 -11.64
CA ALA A 41 3.06 9.24 -11.23
C ALA A 41 3.31 10.19 -10.05
N ASP A 42 2.51 11.26 -9.92
CA ASP A 42 2.51 12.13 -8.74
C ASP A 42 1.87 11.45 -7.53
N LEU A 43 0.81 10.68 -7.79
CA LEU A 43 0.04 9.97 -6.78
C LEU A 43 -0.16 8.51 -7.21
N ILE A 44 0.14 7.58 -6.31
CA ILE A 44 -0.13 6.16 -6.44
C ILE A 44 -1.17 5.75 -5.39
N GLY A 45 -2.32 5.27 -5.85
CA GLY A 45 -3.42 4.81 -4.99
C GLY A 45 -3.56 3.29 -4.96
N PHE A 46 -3.96 2.77 -3.80
CA PHE A 46 -4.27 1.35 -3.57
C PHE A 46 -5.62 1.16 -2.88
N GLN A 47 -6.19 -0.04 -2.98
CA GLN A 47 -7.44 -0.40 -2.29
C GLN A 47 -7.29 -0.49 -0.76
N THR A 48 -6.14 -0.96 -0.27
CA THR A 48 -5.91 -1.22 1.16
C THR A 48 -4.56 -0.69 1.64
N ALA A 49 -4.45 -0.44 2.94
CA ALA A 49 -3.19 -0.05 3.57
C ALA A 49 -2.11 -1.13 3.45
N ASN A 50 -2.50 -2.41 3.45
CA ASN A 50 -1.56 -3.53 3.26
C ASN A 50 -0.92 -3.50 1.88
N TYR A 51 -1.69 -3.26 0.82
CA TYR A 51 -1.16 -3.17 -0.54
C TYR A 51 -0.23 -1.94 -0.71
N ALA A 52 -0.61 -0.79 -0.13
CA ALA A 52 0.26 0.40 -0.12
C ALA A 52 1.59 0.15 0.63
N ARG A 53 1.54 -0.54 1.77
CA ARG A 53 2.74 -0.95 2.53
C ARG A 53 3.62 -1.89 1.73
N HIS A 54 3.03 -2.93 1.12
CA HIS A 54 3.78 -3.86 0.28
C HIS A 54 4.45 -3.16 -0.91
N PHE A 55 3.78 -2.19 -1.53
CA PHE A 55 4.37 -1.39 -2.60
C PHE A 55 5.59 -0.60 -2.12
N ARG A 56 5.47 0.15 -1.00
CA ARG A 56 6.60 0.89 -0.42
C ARG A 56 7.78 -0.05 -0.09
N GLN A 57 7.51 -1.16 0.61
CA GLN A 57 8.54 -2.15 0.94
C GLN A 57 9.20 -2.75 -0.32
N THR A 58 8.43 -2.98 -1.38
CA THR A 58 8.93 -3.52 -2.65
C THR A 58 9.84 -2.52 -3.35
N VAL A 59 9.47 -1.24 -3.35
CA VAL A 59 10.30 -0.16 -3.90
C VAL A 59 11.59 0.02 -3.09
N ALA A 60 11.50 0.07 -1.76
CA ALA A 60 12.66 0.17 -0.88
C ALA A 60 13.65 -0.99 -1.11
N ARG A 61 13.15 -2.23 -1.24
CA ARG A 61 13.99 -3.43 -1.41
C ARG A 61 14.61 -3.54 -2.80
N ILE A 62 13.84 -3.26 -3.85
CA ILE A 62 14.27 -3.52 -5.23
C ILE A 62 14.99 -2.32 -5.83
N LEU A 63 14.51 -1.10 -5.59
CA LEU A 63 15.07 0.13 -6.17
C LEU A 63 15.98 0.89 -5.20
N VAL A 64 15.98 0.53 -3.91
CA VAL A 64 16.83 1.17 -2.88
C VAL A 64 16.54 2.67 -2.75
N LEU A 65 15.26 3.03 -2.84
CA LEU A 65 14.76 4.40 -2.66
C LEU A 65 14.29 4.64 -1.24
N GLU A 66 14.36 5.90 -0.78
CA GLU A 66 13.82 6.29 0.52
C GLU A 66 12.30 6.19 0.49
N THR A 67 11.75 5.46 1.46
CA THR A 67 10.30 5.35 1.61
C THR A 67 9.87 5.95 2.94
N LEU A 68 8.96 6.91 2.86
CA LEU A 68 8.34 7.58 3.99
C LEU A 68 6.90 7.06 4.17
N PRO A 69 6.25 7.27 5.33
CA PRO A 69 4.84 6.90 5.50
C PRO A 69 3.91 7.54 4.46
N LYS A 70 4.20 8.79 4.04
CA LYS A 70 3.43 9.55 3.04
C LYS A 70 3.65 9.04 1.60
N GLY A 71 4.79 8.43 1.30
CA GLY A 71 5.20 8.21 -0.09
C GLY A 71 6.65 7.78 -0.27
N ILE A 72 7.20 8.03 -1.45
CA ILE A 72 8.51 7.56 -1.88
C ILE A 72 9.29 8.73 -2.45
N GLN A 73 10.51 8.95 -1.99
CA GLN A 73 11.40 9.95 -2.56
C GLN A 73 12.09 9.35 -3.80
N VAL A 74 11.89 9.99 -4.94
CA VAL A 74 12.63 9.75 -6.18
C VAL A 74 13.59 10.93 -6.38
N ASP A 75 14.64 10.76 -7.19
CA ASP A 75 15.74 11.72 -7.31
C ASP A 75 15.28 13.16 -7.62
N ASP A 76 14.22 13.30 -8.41
CA ASP A 76 13.71 14.57 -8.94
C ASP A 76 12.35 14.98 -8.35
N HIS A 77 11.61 14.07 -7.70
CA HIS A 77 10.30 14.38 -7.13
C HIS A 77 9.91 13.42 -6.00
N PHE A 78 8.94 13.83 -5.20
CA PHE A 78 8.29 12.94 -4.25
C PHE A 78 7.09 12.25 -4.91
N VAL A 79 6.79 11.02 -4.54
CA VAL A 79 5.62 10.28 -5.05
C VAL A 79 4.73 9.93 -3.88
N ASP A 80 3.54 10.54 -3.80
CA ASP A 80 2.60 10.23 -2.72
C ASP A 80 2.02 8.83 -2.93
N VAL A 81 1.92 8.05 -1.83
CA VAL A 81 1.29 6.73 -1.82
C VAL A 81 0.14 6.74 -0.83
N ALA A 82 -1.08 6.54 -1.31
CA ALA A 82 -2.28 6.63 -0.49
C ALA A 82 -3.28 5.49 -0.75
N VAL A 83 -4.29 5.40 0.12
CA VAL A 83 -5.32 4.35 0.10
C VAL A 83 -6.66 4.98 -0.26
N PHE A 84 -7.31 4.45 -1.28
CA PHE A 84 -8.63 4.89 -1.74
C PHE A 84 -9.47 3.65 -2.02
N PRO A 85 -10.22 3.14 -1.03
CA PRO A 85 -11.08 1.98 -1.23
C PRO A 85 -12.19 2.36 -2.19
N MET A 86 -12.29 1.61 -3.28
CA MET A 86 -13.28 1.81 -4.33
C MET A 86 -14.66 1.32 -3.88
N GLY A 87 -15.68 2.10 -4.22
CA GLY A 87 -17.09 1.77 -4.02
C GLY A 87 -17.86 1.54 -5.32
N ILE A 88 -19.16 1.30 -5.17
CA ILE A 88 -20.11 1.20 -6.28
C ILE A 88 -20.89 2.50 -6.47
N ASP A 89 -21.56 2.63 -7.61
CA ASP A 89 -22.55 3.68 -7.83
C ASP A 89 -23.91 3.26 -7.28
N VAL A 90 -24.13 3.58 -6.00
CA VAL A 90 -25.36 3.22 -5.27
C VAL A 90 -26.60 3.83 -5.91
N LYS A 91 -26.49 5.06 -6.45
CA LYS A 91 -27.63 5.76 -7.03
C LYS A 91 -28.10 5.07 -8.30
N THR A 92 -27.18 4.83 -9.24
CA THR A 92 -27.51 4.13 -10.49
C THR A 92 -27.95 2.70 -10.24
N LEU A 93 -27.36 2.00 -9.25
CA LEU A 93 -27.80 0.65 -8.89
C LEU A 93 -29.25 0.65 -8.36
N THR A 94 -29.59 1.60 -7.49
CA THR A 94 -30.94 1.76 -6.95
C THR A 94 -31.97 2.09 -8.03
N GLU A 95 -31.62 2.94 -8.99
CA GLU A 95 -32.47 3.26 -10.15
C GLU A 95 -32.72 2.00 -11.00
N LYS A 96 -31.67 1.24 -11.32
CA LYS A 96 -31.78 -0.01 -12.09
C LYS A 96 -32.57 -1.09 -11.36
N LYS A 97 -32.45 -1.19 -10.04
CA LYS A 97 -33.23 -2.13 -9.22
C LYS A 97 -34.74 -1.92 -9.36
N ARG A 98 -35.19 -0.69 -9.67
CA ARG A 98 -36.60 -0.33 -9.85
C ARG A 98 -37.14 -0.59 -11.26
N GLU A 99 -36.29 -1.04 -12.19
CA GLU A 99 -36.73 -1.35 -13.55
C GLU A 99 -37.73 -2.53 -13.56
N PRO A 100 -38.79 -2.47 -14.39
CA PRO A 100 -39.81 -3.51 -14.43
C PRO A 100 -39.26 -4.91 -14.75
N GLU A 101 -38.18 -4.99 -15.55
CA GLU A 101 -37.52 -6.24 -15.89
C GLU A 101 -36.94 -6.93 -14.65
N VAL A 102 -36.36 -6.18 -13.71
CA VAL A 102 -35.83 -6.72 -12.44
C VAL A 102 -36.97 -7.32 -11.63
N SER A 103 -38.08 -6.59 -11.47
CA SER A 103 -39.26 -7.06 -10.74
C SER A 103 -39.84 -8.32 -11.36
N HIS A 104 -39.89 -8.42 -12.69
CA HIS A 104 -40.31 -9.63 -13.39
C HIS A 104 -39.41 -10.83 -13.05
N TRP A 105 -38.09 -10.66 -13.12
CA TRP A 105 -37.15 -11.74 -12.78
C TRP A 105 -37.18 -12.11 -11.30
N VAL A 106 -37.39 -11.15 -10.39
CA VAL A 106 -37.58 -11.43 -8.95
C VAL A 106 -38.79 -12.33 -8.74
N GLN A 107 -39.92 -12.05 -9.40
CA GLN A 107 -41.11 -12.90 -9.33
C GLN A 107 -40.83 -14.31 -9.87
N VAL A 108 -40.25 -14.42 -11.07
CA VAL A 108 -39.91 -15.71 -11.70
C VAL A 108 -39.00 -16.55 -10.81
N LEU A 109 -37.96 -15.95 -10.22
CA LEU A 109 -37.03 -16.67 -9.34
C LEU A 109 -37.69 -17.06 -8.01
N THR A 110 -38.52 -16.19 -7.45
CA THR A 110 -39.24 -16.46 -6.19
C THR A 110 -40.23 -17.62 -6.34
N GLU A 111 -40.97 -17.65 -7.45
CA GLU A 111 -41.89 -18.76 -7.78
C GLU A 111 -41.12 -20.06 -8.02
N ARG A 112 -40.03 -20.00 -8.81
CA ARG A 112 -39.23 -21.19 -9.14
C ARG A 112 -38.60 -21.85 -7.92
N TYR A 113 -38.13 -21.06 -6.96
CA TYR A 113 -37.41 -21.55 -5.78
C TYR A 113 -38.23 -21.42 -4.49
N GLN A 114 -39.56 -21.43 -4.60
CA GLN A 114 -40.44 -21.34 -3.45
C GLN A 114 -40.16 -22.46 -2.44
N GLY A 115 -39.99 -22.08 -1.16
CA GLY A 115 -39.71 -23.03 -0.07
C GLY A 115 -38.26 -23.53 -0.02
N VAL A 116 -37.38 -23.03 -0.88
CA VAL A 116 -35.96 -23.39 -0.95
C VAL A 116 -35.11 -22.16 -0.67
N LYS A 117 -34.04 -22.34 0.11
CA LYS A 117 -33.07 -21.30 0.43
C LYS A 117 -32.05 -21.15 -0.68
N LEU A 118 -31.75 -19.92 -1.08
CA LEU A 118 -30.81 -19.62 -2.16
C LEU A 118 -29.46 -19.10 -1.63
N VAL A 119 -28.39 -19.85 -1.85
CA VAL A 119 -27.03 -19.35 -1.71
C VAL A 119 -26.56 -18.93 -3.10
N VAL A 120 -26.08 -17.70 -3.24
CA VAL A 120 -25.66 -17.15 -4.54
C VAL A 120 -24.16 -16.86 -4.53
N GLY A 121 -23.52 -17.23 -5.63
CA GLY A 121 -22.16 -16.82 -5.96
C GLY A 121 -22.09 -16.33 -7.39
N ARG A 122 -21.32 -15.27 -7.64
CA ARG A 122 -21.01 -14.80 -8.99
C ARG A 122 -19.54 -14.48 -9.03
N ASP A 123 -18.79 -15.14 -9.90
CA ASP A 123 -17.33 -15.01 -9.94
C ASP A 123 -16.81 -15.28 -11.35
N LYS A 124 -15.64 -14.73 -11.67
CA LYS A 124 -14.87 -15.19 -12.83
C LYS A 124 -14.36 -16.60 -12.55
N LEU A 125 -14.30 -17.44 -13.58
CA LEU A 125 -13.76 -18.80 -13.46
C LEU A 125 -12.23 -18.78 -13.52
N ASP A 126 -11.63 -18.06 -12.57
CA ASP A 126 -10.19 -18.02 -12.31
C ASP A 126 -9.89 -18.76 -11.00
N GLU A 127 -8.62 -19.14 -10.79
CA GLU A 127 -8.22 -19.80 -9.55
C GLU A 127 -8.41 -18.86 -8.35
N VAL A 128 -8.10 -17.59 -8.51
CA VAL A 128 -8.05 -16.60 -7.41
C VAL A 128 -9.42 -16.26 -6.82
N GLN A 129 -10.53 -16.43 -7.55
CA GLN A 129 -11.91 -16.27 -7.05
C GLN A 129 -12.37 -17.45 -6.18
N GLY A 130 -11.65 -18.58 -6.20
CA GLY A 130 -11.89 -19.70 -5.29
C GLY A 130 -13.24 -20.40 -5.50
N VAL A 131 -13.80 -20.42 -6.72
CA VAL A 131 -15.09 -21.09 -7.02
C VAL A 131 -15.08 -22.56 -6.59
N ARG A 132 -13.95 -23.26 -6.80
CA ARG A 132 -13.78 -24.64 -6.33
C ARG A 132 -13.89 -24.76 -4.80
N HIS A 133 -13.28 -23.85 -4.04
CA HIS A 133 -13.35 -23.83 -2.58
C HIS A 133 -14.78 -23.65 -2.08
N LYS A 134 -15.54 -22.79 -2.77
CA LYS A 134 -16.97 -22.59 -2.53
C LYS A 134 -17.77 -23.87 -2.66
N LEU A 135 -17.60 -24.59 -3.77
CA LEU A 135 -18.31 -25.82 -4.05
C LEU A 135 -17.96 -26.92 -3.03
N LEU A 136 -16.69 -27.04 -2.68
CA LEU A 136 -16.25 -28.00 -1.65
C LEU A 136 -16.84 -27.67 -0.27
N ALA A 137 -16.92 -26.38 0.08
CA ALA A 137 -17.54 -25.96 1.34
C ALA A 137 -19.05 -26.22 1.34
N PHE A 138 -19.71 -26.03 0.20
CA PHE A 138 -21.12 -26.36 0.06
C PHE A 138 -21.38 -27.87 0.14
N GLU A 139 -20.52 -28.70 -0.47
CA GLU A 139 -20.57 -30.16 -0.31
C GLU A 139 -20.40 -30.57 1.16
N ALA A 140 -19.40 -30.03 1.84
CA ALA A 140 -19.16 -30.29 3.26
C ALA A 140 -20.31 -29.82 4.16
N PHE A 141 -20.99 -28.73 3.79
CA PHE A 141 -22.21 -28.26 4.45
C PHE A 141 -23.34 -29.28 4.29
N LEU A 142 -23.60 -29.77 3.06
CA LEU A 142 -24.64 -30.78 2.80
C LEU A 142 -24.34 -32.12 3.49
N ASP A 143 -23.07 -32.53 3.56
CA ASP A 143 -22.66 -33.73 4.27
C ASP A 143 -22.93 -33.65 5.77
N LYS A 144 -22.70 -32.48 6.37
CA LYS A 144 -22.85 -32.26 7.80
C LYS A 144 -24.28 -31.98 8.24
N HIS A 145 -25.11 -31.44 7.33
CA HIS A 145 -26.47 -30.98 7.64
C HIS A 145 -27.52 -31.61 6.72
N PRO A 146 -27.89 -32.89 6.95
CA PRO A 146 -28.92 -33.58 6.16
C PRO A 146 -30.29 -32.89 6.18
N GLU A 147 -30.57 -32.10 7.22
CA GLU A 147 -31.81 -31.33 7.36
C GLU A 147 -32.05 -30.31 6.23
N PHE A 148 -30.98 -29.91 5.52
CA PHE A 148 -30.99 -28.98 4.40
C PHE A 148 -31.01 -29.64 3.02
N HIS A 149 -30.96 -30.98 2.95
CA HIS A 149 -31.16 -31.69 1.68
C HIS A 149 -32.51 -31.31 1.08
N GLN A 150 -32.54 -31.01 -0.22
CA GLN A 150 -33.73 -30.55 -0.95
C GLN A 150 -34.33 -29.21 -0.47
N LYS A 151 -33.65 -28.50 0.45
CA LYS A 151 -34.10 -27.20 0.98
C LYS A 151 -33.15 -26.05 0.70
N VAL A 152 -31.97 -26.31 0.13
CA VAL A 152 -30.98 -25.29 -0.22
C VAL A 152 -30.49 -25.51 -1.63
N VAL A 153 -30.33 -24.43 -2.41
CA VAL A 153 -29.68 -24.46 -3.72
C VAL A 153 -28.56 -23.43 -3.75
N LEU A 154 -27.40 -23.85 -4.25
CA LEU A 154 -26.30 -22.97 -4.62
C LEU A 154 -26.41 -22.60 -6.09
N ILE A 155 -26.65 -21.33 -6.39
CA ILE A 155 -26.59 -20.78 -7.75
C ILE A 155 -25.23 -20.12 -7.92
N GLN A 156 -24.37 -20.72 -8.74
CA GLN A 156 -23.05 -20.18 -9.08
C GLN A 156 -23.05 -19.70 -10.52
N VAL A 157 -22.94 -18.38 -10.70
CA VAL A 157 -22.70 -17.77 -12.01
C VAL A 157 -21.19 -17.66 -12.22
N ALA A 158 -20.68 -18.35 -13.23
CA ALA A 158 -19.28 -18.39 -13.61
C ALA A 158 -19.07 -17.62 -14.91
N LEU A 159 -18.49 -16.41 -14.81
CA LEU A 159 -18.15 -15.56 -15.95
C LEU A 159 -16.91 -16.14 -16.66
N GLN A 160 -16.91 -16.13 -17.99
CA GLN A 160 -15.76 -16.54 -18.79
C GLN A 160 -14.55 -15.65 -18.52
N THR A 161 -13.37 -16.27 -18.56
CA THR A 161 -12.08 -15.59 -18.48
C THR A 161 -11.41 -15.63 -19.85
N THR A 162 -10.63 -14.59 -20.18
CA THR A 162 -9.87 -14.52 -21.44
C THR A 162 -8.74 -15.54 -21.53
N GLU A 163 -8.40 -16.20 -20.42
CA GLU A 163 -7.36 -17.23 -20.35
C GLU A 163 -8.03 -18.61 -20.30
N GLU A 164 -7.61 -19.53 -21.18
CA GLU A 164 -7.96 -20.95 -21.17
C GLU A 164 -7.37 -21.61 -19.91
N ASN A 165 -8.04 -21.41 -18.77
CA ASN A 165 -7.55 -21.97 -17.52
C ASN A 165 -7.82 -23.48 -17.48
N GLU A 166 -6.78 -24.30 -17.35
CA GLU A 166 -6.93 -25.75 -17.06
C GLU A 166 -7.78 -26.01 -15.79
N ALA A 167 -7.92 -24.99 -14.93
CA ALA A 167 -8.75 -24.98 -13.72
C ALA A 167 -10.26 -25.23 -13.96
N HIS A 168 -10.75 -25.11 -15.20
CA HIS A 168 -12.15 -25.43 -15.55
C HIS A 168 -12.51 -26.89 -15.23
N GLY A 169 -11.56 -27.82 -15.40
CA GLY A 169 -11.80 -29.26 -15.17
C GLY A 169 -12.21 -29.57 -13.74
N GLY A 170 -11.43 -29.07 -12.77
CA GLY A 170 -11.66 -29.37 -11.35
C GLY A 170 -12.93 -28.77 -10.74
N VAL A 171 -13.50 -27.72 -11.35
CA VAL A 171 -14.77 -27.13 -10.88
C VAL A 171 -15.96 -27.95 -11.36
N THR A 172 -15.98 -28.28 -12.65
CA THR A 172 -17.07 -29.05 -13.28
C THR A 172 -17.22 -30.42 -12.65
N ASP A 173 -16.10 -31.08 -12.33
CA ASP A 173 -16.09 -32.38 -11.65
C ASP A 173 -16.74 -32.32 -10.27
N VAL A 174 -16.49 -31.25 -9.50
CA VAL A 174 -17.08 -31.06 -8.17
C VAL A 174 -18.58 -30.78 -8.30
N VAL A 175 -19.00 -29.97 -9.28
CA VAL A 175 -20.43 -29.74 -9.56
C VAL A 175 -21.13 -31.05 -9.91
N ALA A 176 -20.55 -31.84 -10.81
CA ALA A 176 -21.10 -33.13 -11.23
C ALA A 176 -21.18 -34.10 -10.05
N ARG A 177 -20.16 -34.16 -9.18
CA ARG A 177 -20.15 -34.98 -7.97
C ARG A 177 -21.26 -34.60 -7.01
N ILE A 178 -21.41 -33.31 -6.67
CA ILE A 178 -22.44 -32.84 -5.74
C ILE A 178 -23.83 -33.16 -6.30
N ASN A 179 -24.09 -32.80 -7.55
CA ASN A 179 -25.37 -33.06 -8.19
C ASN A 179 -25.66 -34.58 -8.30
N SER A 180 -24.66 -35.41 -8.60
CA SER A 180 -24.85 -36.87 -8.62
C SER A 180 -25.22 -37.46 -7.26
N ARG A 181 -24.76 -36.86 -6.15
CA ARG A 181 -24.97 -37.36 -4.79
C ARG A 181 -26.29 -36.90 -4.18
N PHE A 182 -26.68 -35.65 -4.41
CA PHE A 182 -27.80 -35.02 -3.69
C PHE A 182 -28.97 -34.58 -4.59
N SER A 183 -28.86 -34.64 -5.92
CA SER A 183 -29.99 -34.34 -6.80
C SER A 183 -31.08 -35.41 -6.72
N THR A 184 -32.31 -35.00 -6.99
CA THR A 184 -33.45 -35.87 -7.28
C THR A 184 -34.09 -35.46 -8.60
N LEU A 185 -35.18 -36.10 -9.01
CA LEU A 185 -35.90 -35.75 -10.24
C LEU A 185 -36.36 -34.27 -10.26
N THR A 186 -36.65 -33.69 -9.09
CA THR A 186 -37.24 -32.36 -8.95
C THR A 186 -36.30 -31.35 -8.26
N TYR A 187 -35.10 -31.78 -7.85
CA TYR A 187 -34.19 -30.95 -7.07
C TYR A 187 -32.75 -31.11 -7.56
N GLN A 188 -32.07 -29.97 -7.73
CA GLN A 188 -30.66 -29.91 -8.07
C GLN A 188 -29.97 -28.97 -7.07
N PRO A 189 -29.02 -29.47 -6.25
CA PRO A 189 -28.38 -28.69 -5.19
C PRO A 189 -27.47 -27.58 -5.74
N VAL A 190 -26.83 -27.78 -6.90
CA VAL A 190 -25.93 -26.80 -7.51
C VAL A 190 -26.37 -26.48 -8.93
N VAL A 191 -26.79 -25.24 -9.14
CA VAL A 191 -27.06 -24.66 -10.46
C VAL A 191 -25.82 -23.88 -10.89
N PHE A 192 -25.03 -24.47 -11.78
CA PHE A 192 -23.80 -23.87 -12.30
C PHE A 192 -24.08 -23.26 -13.67
N LEU A 193 -24.03 -21.92 -13.76
CA LEU A 193 -24.28 -21.17 -14.98
C LEU A 193 -22.95 -20.65 -15.52
N HIS A 194 -22.44 -21.32 -16.56
CA HIS A 194 -21.29 -20.84 -17.31
C HIS A 194 -21.78 -20.05 -18.53
N THR A 195 -21.78 -18.72 -18.43
CA THR A 195 -22.34 -17.85 -19.47
C THR A 195 -21.68 -16.47 -19.45
N GLU A 196 -21.60 -15.85 -20.62
CA GLU A 196 -21.27 -14.44 -20.77
C GLU A 196 -22.53 -13.54 -20.76
N ASP A 197 -23.71 -14.12 -21.01
CA ASP A 197 -24.92 -13.40 -21.44
C ASP A 197 -25.95 -13.15 -20.32
N MET A 198 -25.55 -13.18 -19.04
CA MET A 198 -26.49 -12.86 -17.97
C MET A 198 -26.83 -11.37 -17.99
N SER A 199 -28.10 -11.02 -18.19
CA SER A 199 -28.52 -9.62 -18.20
C SER A 199 -28.32 -8.99 -16.82
N PHE A 200 -28.09 -7.68 -16.79
CA PHE A 200 -27.92 -6.98 -15.52
C PHE A 200 -29.21 -7.07 -14.67
N ALA A 201 -30.38 -7.10 -15.30
CA ALA A 201 -31.65 -7.27 -14.59
C ALA A 201 -31.76 -8.64 -13.90
N GLN A 202 -31.36 -9.72 -14.59
CA GLN A 202 -31.29 -11.06 -14.00
C GLN A 202 -30.31 -11.12 -12.83
N TYR A 203 -29.17 -10.44 -12.95
CA TYR A 203 -28.19 -10.35 -11.87
C TYR A 203 -28.76 -9.69 -10.62
N LEU A 204 -29.37 -8.51 -10.76
CA LEU A 204 -29.96 -7.81 -9.62
C LEU A 204 -31.09 -8.62 -9.01
N ALA A 205 -31.94 -9.25 -9.82
CA ALA A 205 -32.99 -10.12 -9.33
C ALA A 205 -32.41 -11.28 -8.50
N LEU A 206 -31.34 -11.91 -8.98
CA LEU A 206 -30.65 -12.99 -8.29
C LEU A 206 -30.08 -12.55 -6.94
N LEU A 207 -29.45 -11.37 -6.87
CA LEU A 207 -28.96 -10.81 -5.61
C LEU A 207 -30.10 -10.51 -4.63
N THR A 208 -31.22 -9.98 -5.11
CA THR A 208 -32.40 -9.64 -4.29
C THR A 208 -33.07 -10.89 -3.71
N VAL A 209 -33.17 -11.98 -4.48
CA VAL A 209 -33.81 -13.23 -4.01
C VAL A 209 -32.89 -14.15 -3.21
N ALA A 210 -31.59 -13.86 -3.11
CA ALA A 210 -30.65 -14.67 -2.36
C ALA A 210 -30.96 -14.67 -0.84
N ASP A 211 -30.82 -15.84 -0.19
CA ASP A 211 -30.83 -16.00 1.28
C ASP A 211 -29.43 -15.90 1.88
N ALA A 212 -28.38 -16.02 1.08
CA ALA A 212 -27.01 -15.68 1.44
C ALA A 212 -26.18 -15.43 0.18
N PHE A 213 -25.17 -14.56 0.28
CA PHE A 213 -24.18 -14.37 -0.79
C PHE A 213 -22.80 -14.80 -0.32
N LEU A 214 -22.10 -15.59 -1.14
CA LEU A 214 -20.86 -16.25 -0.76
C LEU A 214 -19.71 -15.87 -1.69
N VAL A 215 -18.70 -15.19 -1.13
CA VAL A 215 -17.46 -14.80 -1.82
C VAL A 215 -16.27 -15.49 -1.19
N THR A 216 -15.58 -16.33 -1.97
CA THR A 216 -14.49 -17.21 -1.52
C THR A 216 -13.16 -16.87 -2.17
N SER A 217 -12.99 -15.63 -2.65
CA SER A 217 -11.77 -15.19 -3.32
C SER A 217 -10.55 -15.40 -2.43
N MET A 218 -9.55 -16.11 -2.93
CA MET A 218 -8.28 -16.36 -2.24
C MET A 218 -7.38 -15.13 -2.24
N ARG A 219 -7.54 -14.25 -3.23
CA ARG A 219 -6.88 -12.95 -3.28
C ARG A 219 -7.62 -12.03 -4.25
N GLU A 220 -8.14 -10.92 -3.75
CA GLU A 220 -8.84 -9.95 -4.58
C GLU A 220 -8.54 -8.51 -4.15
N GLY A 221 -8.47 -7.60 -5.12
CA GLY A 221 -8.21 -6.19 -4.87
C GLY A 221 -9.36 -5.53 -4.11
N MET A 222 -10.58 -5.65 -4.62
CA MET A 222 -11.84 -5.21 -4.00
C MET A 222 -12.99 -6.07 -4.56
N ALA A 223 -13.86 -6.59 -3.71
CA ALA A 223 -14.94 -7.49 -4.13
C ALA A 223 -16.27 -6.71 -4.28
N LEU A 224 -16.38 -5.85 -5.31
CA LEU A 224 -17.53 -4.94 -5.46
C LEU A 224 -18.90 -5.65 -5.55
N ARG A 225 -18.90 -6.93 -5.92
CA ARG A 225 -20.10 -7.79 -5.93
C ARG A 225 -20.75 -7.89 -4.54
N THR A 226 -19.96 -7.76 -3.47
CA THR A 226 -20.49 -7.72 -2.09
C THR A 226 -21.22 -6.43 -1.80
N HIS A 227 -20.77 -5.30 -2.35
CA HIS A 227 -21.43 -4.01 -2.19
C HIS A 227 -22.76 -4.02 -2.94
N GLU A 228 -22.77 -4.57 -4.16
CA GLU A 228 -24.00 -4.75 -4.95
C GLU A 228 -25.02 -5.65 -4.22
N PHE A 229 -24.56 -6.76 -3.62
CA PHE A 229 -25.41 -7.62 -2.82
C PHE A 229 -26.03 -6.89 -1.62
N VAL A 230 -25.22 -6.15 -0.85
CA VAL A 230 -25.71 -5.38 0.31
C VAL A 230 -26.82 -4.40 -0.10
N GLU A 231 -26.66 -3.68 -1.21
CA GLU A 231 -27.68 -2.75 -1.71
C GLU A 231 -28.95 -3.45 -2.26
N CYS A 232 -28.81 -4.67 -2.78
CA CYS A 232 -29.95 -5.49 -3.19
C CYS A 232 -30.73 -6.09 -2.00
N GLN A 233 -30.18 -6.04 -0.78
CA GLN A 233 -30.76 -6.65 0.41
C GLN A 233 -31.54 -5.68 1.31
N GLU A 234 -31.89 -4.50 0.81
CA GLU A 234 -32.66 -3.45 1.52
C GLU A 234 -33.99 -3.91 2.12
N GLU A 235 -34.62 -4.95 1.56
CA GLU A 235 -35.90 -5.47 2.09
C GLU A 235 -35.73 -6.73 2.93
N ARG A 236 -34.76 -7.59 2.58
CA ARG A 236 -34.63 -8.95 3.13
C ARG A 236 -33.49 -9.12 4.13
N HIS A 237 -32.51 -8.22 4.11
CA HIS A 237 -31.37 -8.14 5.04
C HIS A 237 -30.55 -9.44 5.16
N ARG A 238 -30.37 -10.18 4.05
CA ARG A 238 -29.78 -11.52 4.12
C ARG A 238 -28.26 -11.49 4.28
N PRO A 239 -27.65 -12.48 4.96
CA PRO A 239 -26.25 -12.40 5.34
C PRO A 239 -25.27 -12.51 4.17
N LEU A 240 -24.15 -11.79 4.30
CA LEU A 240 -22.99 -11.88 3.42
C LEU A 240 -21.90 -12.75 4.06
N ILE A 241 -21.43 -13.77 3.33
CA ILE A 241 -20.26 -14.57 3.69
C ILE A 241 -19.08 -14.13 2.82
N LEU A 242 -17.99 -13.70 3.44
CA LEU A 242 -16.90 -13.02 2.75
C LEU A 242 -15.53 -13.55 3.18
N SER A 243 -14.70 -13.85 2.18
CA SER A 243 -13.29 -14.16 2.37
C SER A 243 -12.51 -13.00 2.98
N GLU A 244 -11.72 -13.32 4.01
CA GLU A 244 -10.80 -12.40 4.66
C GLU A 244 -9.69 -11.89 3.73
N PHE A 245 -9.46 -12.56 2.60
CA PHE A 245 -8.45 -12.21 1.60
C PHE A 245 -8.95 -11.25 0.51
N THR A 246 -10.14 -10.66 0.69
CA THR A 246 -10.67 -9.61 -0.18
C THR A 246 -10.32 -8.23 0.36
N GLY A 247 -10.11 -7.25 -0.53
CA GLY A 247 -9.95 -5.86 -0.11
C GLY A 247 -11.19 -5.30 0.60
N SER A 248 -12.39 -5.80 0.26
CA SER A 248 -13.64 -5.42 0.94
C SER A 248 -13.56 -5.76 2.43
N TYR A 249 -13.07 -6.93 2.80
CA TYR A 249 -12.88 -7.32 4.22
C TYR A 249 -11.73 -6.56 4.90
N SER A 250 -10.61 -6.37 4.19
CA SER A 250 -9.45 -5.65 4.73
C SER A 250 -9.76 -4.18 5.01
N TYR A 251 -10.74 -3.61 4.30
CA TYR A 251 -11.30 -2.31 4.61
C TYR A 251 -12.22 -2.42 5.84
N SER A 252 -12.16 -1.44 6.75
CA SER A 252 -12.85 -1.50 8.05
C SER A 252 -14.37 -1.69 7.95
N GLY A 253 -14.98 -1.41 6.79
CA GLY A 253 -16.42 -1.37 6.63
C GLY A 253 -17.17 -2.69 6.52
N PHE A 254 -16.50 -3.81 6.19
CA PHE A 254 -17.19 -5.09 6.00
C PHE A 254 -17.04 -6.06 7.18
N ARG A 255 -16.70 -5.58 8.38
CA ARG A 255 -16.49 -6.44 9.55
C ARG A 255 -17.75 -7.16 10.04
N SER A 256 -18.95 -6.65 9.73
CA SER A 256 -20.23 -7.25 10.11
C SER A 256 -20.65 -8.42 9.21
N CYS A 257 -19.88 -8.75 8.16
CA CYS A 257 -20.06 -9.98 7.39
C CYS A 257 -19.72 -11.24 8.21
N ILE A 258 -20.07 -12.41 7.68
CA ILE A 258 -19.55 -13.69 8.18
C ILE A 258 -18.20 -13.93 7.48
N ALA A 259 -17.12 -13.59 8.19
CA ALA A 259 -15.76 -13.76 7.68
C ALA A 259 -15.38 -15.24 7.58
N ILE A 260 -14.74 -15.62 6.48
CA ILE A 260 -14.23 -16.97 6.26
C ILE A 260 -12.79 -16.96 5.78
N ASN A 261 -12.09 -18.04 6.07
CA ASN A 261 -10.90 -18.42 5.34
C ASN A 261 -11.30 -19.48 4.28
N PRO A 262 -11.24 -19.19 2.97
CA PRO A 262 -11.68 -20.12 1.92
C PRO A 262 -10.87 -21.43 1.86
N TRP A 263 -9.68 -21.46 2.47
CA TRP A 263 -8.85 -22.66 2.59
C TRP A 263 -9.38 -23.61 3.68
N ASP A 264 -10.16 -23.11 4.65
CA ASP A 264 -10.85 -23.95 5.63
C ASP A 264 -12.27 -24.26 5.16
N THR A 265 -12.39 -25.38 4.44
CA THR A 265 -13.66 -25.90 3.95
C THR A 265 -14.68 -26.14 5.08
N ARG A 266 -14.24 -26.57 6.27
CA ARG A 266 -15.14 -26.89 7.39
C ARG A 266 -15.66 -25.62 8.05
N ASN A 267 -14.80 -24.62 8.21
CA ASN A 267 -15.22 -23.31 8.71
C ASN A 267 -16.16 -22.62 7.72
N THR A 268 -15.86 -22.69 6.42
CA THR A 268 -16.73 -22.12 5.38
C THR A 268 -18.10 -22.83 5.35
N ALA A 269 -18.14 -24.16 5.50
CA ALA A 269 -19.40 -24.90 5.63
C ALA A 269 -20.21 -24.47 6.87
N LYS A 270 -19.54 -24.22 8.00
CA LYS A 270 -20.17 -23.68 9.22
C LYS A 270 -20.72 -22.27 8.99
N ALA A 271 -20.01 -21.43 8.24
CA ALA A 271 -20.47 -20.09 7.88
C ALA A 271 -21.73 -20.13 6.99
N ILE A 272 -21.81 -21.07 6.04
CA ILE A 272 -23.01 -21.31 5.24
C ILE A 272 -24.19 -21.68 6.15
N TYR A 273 -23.98 -22.63 7.08
CA TYR A 273 -25.00 -23.00 8.06
C TYR A 273 -25.46 -21.79 8.88
N GLN A 274 -24.51 -21.04 9.46
CA GLN A 274 -24.79 -19.84 10.24
C GLN A 274 -25.61 -18.83 9.45
N ALA A 275 -25.26 -18.55 8.18
CA ALA A 275 -25.99 -17.62 7.34
C ALA A 275 -27.44 -18.04 7.11
N LEU A 276 -27.67 -19.34 6.88
CA LEU A 276 -29.00 -19.88 6.58
C LEU A 276 -29.90 -20.04 7.81
N THR A 277 -29.31 -20.13 9.00
CA THR A 277 -30.02 -20.22 10.29
C THR A 277 -30.02 -18.92 11.09
N MET A 278 -29.46 -17.83 10.54
CA MET A 278 -29.38 -16.54 11.21
C MET A 278 -30.79 -15.99 11.46
N ASP A 279 -31.00 -15.46 12.66
CA ASP A 279 -32.19 -14.75 13.06
C ASP A 279 -32.30 -13.39 12.36
N ASP A 280 -33.52 -12.98 12.01
CA ASP A 280 -33.74 -11.77 11.21
C ASP A 280 -33.27 -10.49 11.92
N ALA A 281 -33.23 -10.48 13.26
CA ALA A 281 -32.72 -9.34 14.04
C ALA A 281 -31.19 -9.19 13.93
N GLU A 282 -30.44 -10.29 14.04
CA GLU A 282 -28.99 -10.28 13.80
C GLU A 282 -28.68 -9.93 12.34
N ALA A 283 -29.45 -10.49 11.41
CA ALA A 283 -29.28 -10.25 9.98
C ALA A 283 -29.50 -8.77 9.60
N LEU A 284 -30.55 -8.14 10.16
CA LEU A 284 -30.81 -6.71 10.02
C LEU A 284 -29.65 -5.87 10.56
N SER A 285 -29.23 -6.12 11.81
CA SER A 285 -28.14 -5.36 12.44
C SER A 285 -26.84 -5.44 11.63
N ARG A 286 -26.48 -6.63 11.13
CA ARG A 286 -25.31 -6.80 10.27
C ARG A 286 -25.47 -6.07 8.94
N TRP A 287 -26.65 -6.12 8.33
CA TRP A 287 -26.92 -5.44 7.08
C TRP A 287 -26.85 -3.92 7.23
N GLU A 288 -27.40 -3.33 8.30
CA GLU A 288 -27.35 -1.88 8.55
C GLU A 288 -25.90 -1.38 8.62
N ASP A 289 -25.02 -2.08 9.33
CA ASP A 289 -23.59 -1.77 9.41
C ASP A 289 -22.91 -1.79 8.04
N LEU A 290 -23.20 -2.82 7.24
CA LEU A 290 -22.64 -2.99 5.90
C LEU A 290 -23.17 -1.91 4.95
N HIS A 291 -24.48 -1.66 4.96
CA HIS A 291 -25.14 -0.68 4.11
C HIS A 291 -24.62 0.74 4.38
N ASN A 292 -24.49 1.12 5.65
CA ASN A 292 -23.91 2.41 6.06
C ASN A 292 -22.51 2.64 5.46
N HIS A 293 -21.70 1.58 5.33
CA HIS A 293 -20.39 1.70 4.66
C HIS A 293 -20.49 1.78 3.15
N VAL A 294 -21.41 1.05 2.52
CA VAL A 294 -21.58 1.07 1.06
C VAL A 294 -22.09 2.43 0.58
N VAL A 295 -23.03 3.05 1.29
CA VAL A 295 -23.60 4.36 0.91
C VAL A 295 -22.66 5.53 1.19
N THR A 296 -21.73 5.40 2.14
CA THR A 296 -20.74 6.44 2.43
C THR A 296 -19.53 6.35 1.50
N GLN A 297 -19.08 5.13 1.19
CA GLN A 297 -17.90 4.90 0.35
C GLN A 297 -18.32 4.50 -1.07
N THR A 298 -18.79 5.48 -1.83
CA THR A 298 -19.27 5.31 -3.21
C THR A 298 -18.17 5.42 -4.26
N ALA A 299 -18.47 5.03 -5.50
CA ALA A 299 -17.59 5.27 -6.65
C ALA A 299 -17.26 6.76 -6.82
N GLN A 300 -18.23 7.65 -6.59
CA GLN A 300 -18.05 9.10 -6.65
C GLN A 300 -17.13 9.61 -5.54
N ALA A 301 -17.27 9.10 -4.32
CA ALA A 301 -16.39 9.44 -3.21
C ALA A 301 -14.94 9.02 -3.50
N PHE A 302 -14.76 7.82 -4.06
CA PHE A 302 -13.46 7.33 -4.53
C PHE A 302 -12.85 8.26 -5.59
N VAL A 303 -13.57 8.55 -6.68
CA VAL A 303 -13.05 9.41 -7.77
C VAL A 303 -12.72 10.81 -7.26
N THR A 304 -13.62 11.42 -6.48
CA THR A 304 -13.44 12.77 -5.97
C THR A 304 -12.23 12.85 -5.04
N SER A 305 -12.10 11.90 -4.09
CA SER A 305 -10.96 11.88 -3.16
C SER A 305 -9.63 11.62 -3.87
N PHE A 306 -9.60 10.68 -4.83
CA PHE A 306 -8.40 10.39 -5.61
C PHE A 306 -7.95 11.58 -6.45
N LEU A 307 -8.87 12.18 -7.23
CA LEU A 307 -8.56 13.33 -8.08
C LEU A 307 -8.16 14.56 -7.26
N THR A 308 -8.89 14.87 -6.18
CA THR A 308 -8.55 16.00 -5.30
C THR A 308 -7.16 15.82 -4.70
N ARG A 309 -6.82 14.60 -4.24
CA ARG A 309 -5.49 14.32 -3.71
C ARG A 309 -4.42 14.45 -4.79
N CYS A 310 -4.69 13.95 -6.00
CA CYS A 310 -3.75 14.00 -7.12
C CYS A 310 -3.42 15.44 -7.51
N LEU A 311 -4.45 16.29 -7.64
CA LEU A 311 -4.30 17.72 -7.90
C LEU A 311 -3.48 18.41 -6.80
N ARG A 312 -3.80 18.14 -5.52
CA ARG A 312 -3.10 18.74 -4.38
C ARG A 312 -1.63 18.34 -4.35
N THR A 313 -1.33 17.05 -4.53
CA THR A 313 0.05 16.54 -4.54
C THR A 313 0.86 17.16 -5.67
N ASN A 314 0.28 17.31 -6.87
CA ASN A 314 0.98 17.98 -7.96
C ASN A 314 1.26 19.47 -7.67
N ILE A 315 0.30 20.19 -7.06
CA ILE A 315 0.53 21.58 -6.63
C ILE A 315 1.63 21.65 -5.56
N GLU A 316 1.63 20.74 -4.58
CA GLU A 316 2.70 20.64 -3.57
C GLU A 316 4.08 20.42 -4.24
N HIS A 317 4.15 19.58 -5.28
CA HIS A 317 5.38 19.36 -6.05
C HIS A 317 5.83 20.61 -6.83
N LEU A 318 4.91 21.30 -7.50
CA LEU A 318 5.21 22.54 -8.23
C LEU A 318 5.65 23.68 -7.30
N GLN A 319 5.08 23.74 -6.09
CA GLN A 319 5.43 24.77 -5.10
C GLN A 319 6.75 24.47 -4.38
N GLY A 320 7.09 23.19 -4.20
CA GLY A 320 8.34 22.73 -3.59
C GLY A 320 9.60 23.21 -4.32
N ASP A 321 9.47 23.60 -5.59
CA ASP A 321 10.59 24.01 -6.44
C ASP A 321 10.79 25.53 -6.60
N SER A 322 9.93 26.43 -6.07
CA SER A 322 9.99 27.83 -6.56
C SER A 322 9.47 29.02 -5.71
N ALA A 323 9.37 29.02 -4.37
CA ALA A 323 8.80 30.21 -3.69
C ALA A 323 9.50 30.80 -2.45
N ALA A 324 10.74 30.43 -2.11
CA ALA A 324 11.49 31.15 -1.06
C ALA A 324 12.99 31.37 -1.32
N VAL A 325 13.54 30.84 -2.40
CA VAL A 325 14.88 31.19 -2.84
C VAL A 325 14.76 31.48 -4.33
N SER A 326 14.79 32.78 -4.69
CA SER A 326 15.14 33.14 -6.06
C SER A 326 16.38 32.35 -6.42
N LYS A 327 16.40 31.66 -7.57
CA LYS A 327 17.64 31.10 -8.13
C LYS A 327 18.62 32.25 -8.34
N LEU A 328 19.35 32.62 -7.29
CA LEU A 328 20.67 33.18 -7.39
C LEU A 328 21.51 32.00 -7.83
N ASP A 329 22.08 32.08 -9.04
CA ASP A 329 22.98 31.10 -9.69
C ASP A 329 23.48 30.01 -8.74
N SER A 330 22.65 29.00 -8.51
CA SER A 330 23.00 27.89 -7.64
C SER A 330 23.74 26.90 -8.51
N ALA A 331 25.03 27.13 -8.67
CA ALA A 331 25.94 26.04 -8.95
C ALA A 331 25.73 25.02 -7.80
N ARG A 332 24.96 23.97 -8.05
CA ARG A 332 24.93 22.77 -7.18
C ARG A 332 26.29 22.09 -7.32
N GLY A 333 27.30 22.68 -6.69
CA GLY A 333 28.64 22.15 -6.53
C GLY A 333 28.85 21.87 -5.05
N THR A 334 29.50 20.75 -4.74
CA THR A 334 30.06 20.53 -3.41
C THR A 334 31.11 21.63 -3.19
N LEU A 335 30.97 22.42 -2.12
CA LEU A 335 31.92 23.52 -1.81
C LEU A 335 33.36 23.00 -1.64
N TRP A 336 33.48 21.73 -1.26
CA TRP A 336 34.70 20.94 -1.25
C TRP A 336 34.33 19.45 -1.31
N ASP A 337 35.22 18.62 -1.86
CA ASP A 337 35.12 17.16 -1.80
C ASP A 337 36.06 16.63 -0.70
N ARG A 338 35.66 15.57 -0.01
CA ARG A 338 36.43 14.98 1.10
C ARG A 338 36.47 13.47 0.92
N ASP A 339 37.64 12.87 1.13
CA ASP A 339 37.69 11.43 1.36
C ASP A 339 36.95 11.10 2.68
N PRO A 340 35.88 10.29 2.64
CA PRO A 340 35.16 9.90 3.83
C PRO A 340 36.03 9.20 4.89
N ARG A 341 37.15 8.59 4.50
CA ARG A 341 38.07 7.85 5.39
C ARG A 341 38.99 8.75 6.20
N GLU A 342 39.18 9.99 5.79
CA GLU A 342 39.99 10.95 6.54
C GLU A 342 39.20 11.49 7.73
N GLN A 343 39.70 11.20 8.94
CA GLN A 343 39.08 11.68 10.19
C GLN A 343 39.29 13.19 10.38
N ALA A 344 40.40 13.73 9.88
CA ALA A 344 40.74 15.14 9.98
C ALA A 344 40.62 15.77 8.60
N PHE A 345 39.68 16.71 8.47
CA PHE A 345 39.51 17.51 7.26
C PHE A 345 39.39 18.98 7.65
N ASN A 346 40.23 19.80 7.04
CA ASN A 346 40.14 21.23 7.14
C ASN A 346 39.57 21.75 5.82
N PRO A 347 38.41 22.44 5.85
CA PRO A 347 37.88 23.12 4.68
C PRO A 347 38.93 24.02 4.00
N PRO A 348 38.99 24.05 2.66
CA PRO A 348 39.92 24.91 1.94
C PRO A 348 39.77 26.38 2.33
N ASP A 349 40.90 27.08 2.55
CA ASP A 349 40.88 28.48 2.98
C ASP A 349 40.18 29.39 1.95
N GLU A 350 40.29 29.09 0.65
CA GLU A 350 39.58 29.82 -0.42
C GLU A 350 38.05 29.80 -0.23
N ALA A 351 37.49 28.64 0.15
CA ALA A 351 36.06 28.52 0.41
C ALA A 351 35.63 29.31 1.65
N LEU A 352 36.47 29.34 2.68
CA LEU A 352 36.23 30.11 3.89
C LEU A 352 36.29 31.62 3.64
N GLU A 353 37.20 32.09 2.79
CA GLU A 353 37.26 33.49 2.39
C GLU A 353 35.99 33.93 1.64
N VAL A 354 35.47 33.09 0.75
CA VAL A 354 34.21 33.36 0.04
C VAL A 354 33.04 33.43 1.02
N LEU A 355 32.91 32.46 1.93
CA LEU A 355 31.87 32.46 2.96
C LEU A 355 31.98 33.70 3.86
N GLY A 356 33.19 34.11 4.22
CA GLY A 356 33.46 35.33 4.99
C GLY A 356 32.98 36.58 4.27
N LYS A 357 33.36 36.76 3.00
CA LYS A 357 32.94 37.90 2.18
C LYS A 357 31.43 37.96 2.00
N LEU A 358 30.77 36.82 1.80
CA LEU A 358 29.30 36.76 1.68
C LEU A 358 28.60 37.16 2.98
N ALA A 359 29.16 36.77 4.13
CA ALA A 359 28.63 37.08 5.46
C ALA A 359 28.99 38.50 5.96
N GLU A 360 29.83 39.26 5.24
CA GLU A 360 30.10 40.66 5.54
C GLU A 360 28.98 41.60 5.09
N ASP A 361 28.25 41.25 4.03
CA ASP A 361 27.09 42.02 3.57
C ASP A 361 25.91 41.81 4.53
N LYS A 362 25.44 42.92 5.13
CA LYS A 362 24.31 42.91 6.08
C LYS A 362 22.98 42.51 5.44
N LYS A 363 22.89 42.49 4.11
CA LYS A 363 21.70 42.00 3.38
C LYS A 363 21.67 40.48 3.24
N ASN A 364 22.78 39.80 3.52
CA ASN A 364 22.90 38.35 3.35
C ASN A 364 22.82 37.63 4.70
N GLU A 365 22.08 36.53 4.72
CA GLU A 365 22.14 35.55 5.80
C GLU A 365 22.73 34.25 5.22
N VAL A 366 23.93 33.91 5.65
CA VAL A 366 24.70 32.79 5.07
C VAL A 366 24.67 31.60 6.01
N TRP A 367 24.22 30.46 5.48
CA TRP A 367 24.15 29.20 6.21
C TRP A 367 24.95 28.10 5.49
N LEU A 368 25.80 27.39 6.23
CA LEU A 368 26.51 26.20 5.76
C LEU A 368 25.79 24.94 6.24
N LEU A 369 25.18 24.22 5.32
CA LEU A 369 24.54 22.93 5.56
C LEU A 369 25.55 21.80 5.40
N SER A 370 25.76 21.00 6.45
CA SER A 370 26.73 19.91 6.42
C SER A 370 26.22 18.63 7.09
N GLY A 371 26.64 17.50 6.54
CA GLY A 371 26.50 16.19 7.19
C GLY A 371 27.61 15.89 8.21
N LEU A 372 28.57 16.80 8.41
CA LEU A 372 29.70 16.57 9.33
C LEU A 372 29.25 16.66 10.81
N PRO A 373 29.97 15.99 11.72
CA PRO A 373 29.74 16.14 13.15
C PRO A 373 30.07 17.56 13.63
N VAL A 374 29.49 17.94 14.77
CA VAL A 374 29.70 19.24 15.43
C VAL A 374 31.20 19.48 15.72
N ASN A 375 31.89 18.44 16.18
CA ASN A 375 33.29 18.48 16.52
C ASN A 375 34.17 18.22 15.29
N GLY A 376 35.24 19.02 15.11
CA GLY A 376 36.19 18.89 13.99
C GLY A 376 36.08 20.05 13.00
N ALA A 377 35.81 19.73 11.73
CA ALA A 377 35.82 20.70 10.63
C ALA A 377 34.86 21.88 10.86
N LEU A 378 33.64 21.64 11.33
CA LEU A 378 32.67 22.72 11.58
C LEU A 378 33.09 23.64 12.72
N GLY A 379 33.82 23.11 13.72
CA GLY A 379 34.46 23.93 14.74
C GLY A 379 35.56 24.84 14.18
N TYR A 380 36.31 24.39 13.17
CA TYR A 380 37.28 25.23 12.45
C TYR A 380 36.59 26.34 11.64
N VAL A 381 35.50 26.01 10.92
CA VAL A 381 34.67 26.99 10.19
C VAL A 381 34.11 28.03 11.16
N ALA A 382 33.54 27.61 12.29
CA ALA A 382 32.97 28.50 13.29
C ALA A 382 33.97 29.54 13.81
N LYS A 383 35.25 29.15 13.95
CA LYS A 383 36.34 30.04 14.40
C LYS A 383 36.80 31.02 13.31
N LYS A 384 36.88 30.56 12.06
CA LYS A 384 37.37 31.36 10.92
C LYS A 384 36.32 32.33 10.37
N VAL A 385 35.05 31.92 10.35
CA VAL A 385 33.92 32.70 9.80
C VAL A 385 32.73 32.71 10.79
N PRO A 386 32.85 33.41 11.93
CA PRO A 386 31.88 33.30 13.03
C PRO A 386 30.47 33.83 12.70
N LYS A 387 30.34 34.70 11.69
CA LYS A 387 29.06 35.26 11.23
C LYS A 387 28.21 34.29 10.40
N VAL A 388 28.79 33.18 9.94
CA VAL A 388 28.08 32.16 9.15
C VAL A 388 27.33 31.23 10.10
N GLY A 389 26.04 31.00 9.81
CA GLY A 389 25.25 29.98 10.49
C GLY A 389 25.68 28.58 10.04
N LEU A 390 25.79 27.64 10.97
CA LEU A 390 26.24 26.28 10.69
C LEU A 390 25.15 25.28 11.04
N VAL A 391 24.98 24.27 10.18
CA VAL A 391 24.12 23.11 10.44
C VAL A 391 24.97 21.86 10.33
N ALA A 392 24.99 21.06 11.39
CA ALA A 392 25.71 19.80 11.49
C ALA A 392 24.75 18.60 11.43
N GLU A 393 25.30 17.45 11.04
CA GLU A 393 24.58 16.17 10.96
C GLU A 393 23.22 16.25 10.23
N ASN A 394 23.15 17.03 9.14
CA ASN A 394 21.94 17.18 8.32
C ASN A 394 20.73 17.75 9.08
N GLY A 395 20.97 18.61 10.08
CA GLY A 395 19.89 19.33 10.79
C GLY A 395 19.76 18.98 12.27
N CYS A 396 20.48 17.97 12.76
CA CYS A 396 20.42 17.61 14.18
C CYS A 396 21.00 18.70 15.09
N PHE A 397 21.97 19.48 14.61
CA PHE A 397 22.56 20.58 15.37
C PHE A 397 22.64 21.84 14.53
N ILE A 398 22.27 22.97 15.15
CA ILE A 398 22.26 24.29 14.51
C ILE A 398 23.06 25.25 15.37
N ARG A 399 23.99 25.97 14.77
CA ARG A 399 24.69 27.09 15.40
C ARG A 399 24.40 28.36 14.62
N PRO A 400 23.65 29.33 15.17
CA PRO A 400 23.43 30.59 14.50
C PRO A 400 24.75 31.37 14.33
N GLY A 401 24.82 32.20 13.29
CA GLY A 401 25.95 33.12 13.11
C GLY A 401 26.02 34.16 14.23
N ALA A 402 27.21 34.65 14.54
CA ALA A 402 27.41 35.70 15.53
C ALA A 402 26.74 37.02 15.06
N GLY A 403 25.68 37.44 15.76
CA GLY A 403 24.97 38.68 15.48
C GLY A 403 25.65 39.92 16.07
N PRO A 404 25.29 41.14 15.61
CA PRO A 404 25.88 42.39 16.11
C PRO A 404 25.56 42.72 17.58
N SER A 405 24.60 42.02 18.21
CA SER A 405 24.05 42.35 19.53
C SER A 405 24.29 41.31 20.63
N THR A 406 25.02 40.22 20.36
CA THR A 406 25.32 39.19 21.37
C THR A 406 26.83 39.05 21.52
N GLY A 407 27.39 39.63 22.59
CA GLY A 407 28.82 39.54 22.92
C GLY A 407 29.29 38.17 23.43
N SER A 408 28.55 37.10 23.11
CA SER A 408 28.83 35.72 23.51
C SER A 408 28.92 34.83 22.28
N ASP A 409 29.87 33.90 22.26
CA ASP A 409 29.98 32.90 21.22
C ASP A 409 28.66 32.10 21.09
N PRO A 410 28.06 32.02 19.90
CA PRO A 410 26.79 31.31 19.72
C PRO A 410 26.99 29.81 19.95
N ALA A 411 26.20 29.26 20.87
CA ALA A 411 26.21 27.85 21.24
C ALA A 411 25.51 26.99 20.18
N TRP A 412 25.91 25.72 20.12
CA TRP A 412 25.20 24.71 19.34
C TRP A 412 23.86 24.38 19.98
N ILE A 413 22.80 24.44 19.18
CA ILE A 413 21.43 24.07 19.53
C ILE A 413 21.21 22.65 19.04
N ASN A 414 20.92 21.73 19.96
CA ASN A 414 20.57 20.35 19.63
C ASN A 414 19.08 20.24 19.33
N MET A 415 18.74 20.04 18.06
CA MET A 415 17.35 19.92 17.59
C MET A 415 16.74 18.57 17.93
N VAL A 416 17.58 17.58 18.27
CA VAL A 416 17.17 16.22 18.62
C VAL A 416 17.32 15.91 20.11
N ALA A 417 17.44 16.92 20.97
CA ALA A 417 17.64 16.75 22.42
C ALA A 417 16.53 15.92 23.10
N ASN A 418 15.31 15.98 22.56
CA ASN A 418 14.15 15.24 23.08
C ASN A 418 14.03 13.80 22.53
N PHE A 419 14.91 13.39 21.60
CA PHE A 419 14.85 12.07 21.00
C PHE A 419 15.68 11.07 21.82
N ASN A 420 15.15 9.86 21.95
CA ASN A 420 15.83 8.78 22.63
C ASN A 420 16.89 8.15 21.72
N LEU A 421 18.18 8.42 21.96
CA LEU A 421 19.29 7.90 21.15
C LEU A 421 19.69 6.44 21.44
N SER A 422 18.97 5.72 22.32
CA SER A 422 19.25 4.30 22.60
C SER A 422 19.14 3.38 21.38
N TRP A 423 18.47 3.83 20.30
CA TRP A 423 18.41 3.09 19.03
C TRP A 423 19.78 2.90 18.38
N LYS A 424 20.76 3.79 18.65
CA LYS A 424 22.08 3.74 18.01
C LYS A 424 22.81 2.44 18.31
N THR A 425 22.76 1.96 19.55
CA THR A 425 23.43 0.71 19.94
C THR A 425 22.92 -0.48 19.14
N ALA A 426 21.60 -0.67 19.10
CA ALA A 426 20.97 -1.74 18.31
C ALA A 426 21.22 -1.55 16.81
N CYS A 427 21.21 -0.31 16.31
CA CYS A 427 21.51 -0.01 14.92
C CYS A 427 22.94 -0.39 14.52
N ILE A 428 23.93 -0.03 15.36
CA ILE A 428 25.34 -0.35 15.13
C ILE A 428 25.57 -1.86 15.14
N GLU A 429 24.92 -2.60 16.05
CA GLU A 429 24.97 -4.08 16.06
C GLU A 429 24.49 -4.67 14.73
N ILE A 430 23.35 -4.19 14.22
CA ILE A 430 22.83 -4.61 12.91
C ILE A 430 23.82 -4.26 11.80
N LEU A 431 24.35 -3.03 11.79
CA LEU A 431 25.29 -2.60 10.75
C LEU A 431 26.62 -3.35 10.80
N ASN A 432 27.13 -3.72 11.98
CA ASN A 432 28.34 -4.50 12.13
C ASN A 432 28.19 -5.88 11.47
N TYR A 433 27.04 -6.53 11.63
CA TYR A 433 26.73 -7.79 10.93
C TYR A 433 26.83 -7.66 9.41
N PHE A 434 26.33 -6.57 8.81
CA PHE A 434 26.45 -6.33 7.38
C PHE A 434 27.87 -5.88 6.96
N THR A 435 28.59 -5.21 7.86
CA THR A 435 29.96 -4.74 7.63
C THR A 435 30.92 -5.91 7.45
N GLU A 436 30.81 -6.94 8.28
CA GLU A 436 31.63 -8.17 8.19
C GLU A 436 31.47 -8.90 6.85
N ARG A 437 30.31 -8.73 6.18
CA ARG A 437 29.93 -9.43 4.95
C ARG A 437 30.12 -8.57 3.68
N THR A 438 30.50 -7.31 3.85
CA THR A 438 30.61 -6.34 2.76
C THR A 438 32.02 -5.74 2.75
N PRO A 439 32.93 -6.25 1.91
CA PRO A 439 34.31 -5.78 1.86
C PRO A 439 34.42 -4.27 1.63
N GLY A 440 35.29 -3.60 2.40
CA GLY A 440 35.52 -2.16 2.29
C GLY A 440 34.41 -1.27 2.86
N SER A 441 33.38 -1.86 3.48
CA SER A 441 32.36 -1.12 4.21
C SER A 441 32.80 -0.77 5.64
N PHE A 442 32.23 0.28 6.20
CA PHE A 442 32.44 0.66 7.61
C PHE A 442 31.28 1.51 8.14
N VAL A 443 31.12 1.47 9.47
CA VAL A 443 30.14 2.29 10.20
C VAL A 443 30.82 3.58 10.67
N GLU A 444 30.19 4.72 10.38
CA GLU A 444 30.57 6.03 10.89
C GLU A 444 29.52 6.46 11.93
N GLU A 445 29.85 6.29 13.20
CA GLU A 445 29.00 6.75 14.31
C GLU A 445 29.23 8.25 14.56
N ARG A 446 28.13 9.01 14.63
CA ARG A 446 28.13 10.45 14.95
C ARG A 446 27.29 10.72 16.20
N GLU A 447 27.13 11.97 16.64
CA GLU A 447 26.43 12.25 17.90
C GLU A 447 24.93 11.89 17.81
N ALA A 448 24.25 12.35 16.77
CA ALA A 448 22.81 12.19 16.58
C ALA A 448 22.44 11.22 15.45
N SER A 449 23.41 10.88 14.60
CA SER A 449 23.18 10.07 13.39
C SER A 449 24.20 8.94 13.24
N VAL A 450 23.86 7.97 12.39
CA VAL A 450 24.75 6.86 12.01
C VAL A 450 24.78 6.77 10.51
N VAL A 451 25.98 6.67 9.92
CA VAL A 451 26.15 6.46 8.48
C VAL A 451 26.83 5.13 8.24
N TRP A 452 26.24 4.31 7.38
CA TRP A 452 26.91 3.12 6.89
C TRP A 452 27.42 3.36 5.48
N ARG A 453 28.74 3.23 5.30
CA ARG A 453 29.40 3.41 4.01
C ARG A 453 29.71 2.03 3.46
N PHE A 454 29.10 1.67 2.34
CA PHE A 454 29.15 0.32 1.79
C PHE A 454 29.96 0.22 0.50
N CYS A 455 30.28 1.34 -0.14
CA CYS A 455 31.09 1.35 -1.34
C CYS A 455 31.98 2.59 -1.37
N THR A 456 33.27 2.45 -1.67
CA THR A 456 34.22 3.58 -1.70
C THR A 456 34.71 3.94 -3.11
N HIS A 457 34.52 3.07 -4.11
CA HIS A 457 34.92 3.33 -5.50
C HIS A 457 33.75 3.15 -6.46
N LYS A 458 33.63 4.05 -7.45
CA LYS A 458 32.53 4.02 -8.43
C LYS A 458 32.56 2.77 -9.35
N ASP A 459 33.72 2.12 -9.50
CA ASP A 459 34.02 1.10 -10.52
C ASP A 459 34.37 -0.31 -9.97
N SER A 460 33.74 -0.78 -8.89
CA SER A 460 33.93 -2.18 -8.44
C SER A 460 32.86 -3.13 -8.97
N SER A 461 33.26 -4.35 -9.34
CA SER A 461 32.34 -5.48 -9.62
C SER A 461 31.40 -5.77 -8.45
N ASP A 462 31.82 -5.39 -7.24
CA ASP A 462 31.13 -5.65 -5.98
C ASP A 462 30.06 -4.60 -5.66
N ARG A 463 29.93 -3.54 -6.47
CA ARG A 463 28.97 -2.45 -6.23
C ARG A 463 27.52 -2.95 -6.19
N GLN A 464 27.16 -3.91 -7.03
CA GLN A 464 25.82 -4.50 -7.00
C GLN A 464 25.58 -5.31 -5.73
N TRP A 465 26.58 -6.05 -5.27
CA TRP A 465 26.51 -6.80 -4.01
C TRP A 465 26.36 -5.85 -2.81
N ALA A 466 27.20 -4.83 -2.73
CA ALA A 466 27.17 -3.84 -1.66
C ALA A 466 25.83 -3.07 -1.63
N LYS A 467 25.26 -2.71 -2.79
CA LYS A 467 23.92 -2.11 -2.87
C LYS A 467 22.82 -3.05 -2.36
N ARG A 468 22.90 -4.35 -2.65
CA ARG A 468 21.95 -5.33 -2.10
C ARG A 468 22.07 -5.45 -0.58
N GLN A 469 23.30 -5.53 -0.06
CA GLN A 469 23.54 -5.54 1.39
C GLN A 469 23.05 -4.25 2.05
N ALA A 470 23.21 -3.09 1.40
CA ALA A 470 22.66 -1.83 1.87
C ALA A 470 21.13 -1.83 1.91
N ALA A 471 20.47 -2.34 0.88
CA ALA A 471 19.01 -2.45 0.88
C ALA A 471 18.53 -3.39 2.00
N GLU A 472 19.16 -4.55 2.17
CA GLU A 472 18.84 -5.49 3.25
C GLU A 472 19.05 -4.88 4.64
N ALA A 473 20.16 -4.16 4.86
CA ALA A 473 20.46 -3.48 6.11
C ALA A 473 19.41 -2.41 6.44
N GLN A 474 19.06 -1.56 5.47
CA GLN A 474 18.04 -0.53 5.64
C GLN A 474 16.68 -1.13 6.03
N ASN A 475 16.28 -2.22 5.37
CA ASN A 475 15.03 -2.90 5.70
C ASN A 475 15.09 -3.53 7.11
N HIS A 476 16.19 -4.18 7.46
CA HIS A 476 16.34 -4.81 8.77
C HIS A 476 16.29 -3.77 9.91
N ILE A 477 16.92 -2.61 9.70
CA ILE A 477 16.86 -1.48 10.64
C ILE A 477 15.43 -0.94 10.73
N PHE A 478 14.78 -0.71 9.60
CA PHE A 478 13.42 -0.18 9.56
C PHE A 478 12.42 -1.11 10.28
N ASP A 479 12.47 -2.40 9.97
CA ASP A 479 11.57 -3.42 10.52
C ASP A 479 11.83 -3.68 12.02
N SER A 480 13.09 -3.58 12.49
CA SER A 480 13.44 -3.90 13.89
C SER A 480 13.29 -2.72 14.84
N ILE A 481 13.69 -1.53 14.41
CA ILE A 481 13.79 -0.34 15.28
C ILE A 481 13.27 0.95 14.64
N GLY A 482 13.08 0.99 13.32
CA GLY A 482 12.70 2.20 12.59
C GLY A 482 11.37 2.79 13.05
N GLU A 483 10.29 2.00 13.05
CA GLU A 483 8.96 2.48 13.46
C GLU A 483 8.91 2.83 14.95
N ARG A 484 9.56 2.02 15.80
CA ARG A 484 9.56 2.20 17.27
C ARG A 484 10.20 3.52 17.70
N TYR A 485 11.27 3.93 17.02
CA TYR A 485 12.05 5.13 17.38
C TYR A 485 11.81 6.30 16.41
N GLY A 486 10.92 6.15 15.43
CA GLY A 486 10.67 7.18 14.41
C GLY A 486 11.93 7.53 13.62
N LEU A 487 12.67 6.53 13.14
CA LEU A 487 13.92 6.75 12.41
C LEU A 487 13.64 7.02 10.93
N ARG A 488 14.40 7.96 10.37
CA ARG A 488 14.48 8.25 8.95
C ARG A 488 15.76 7.65 8.38
N ILE A 489 15.63 6.90 7.29
CA ILE A 489 16.73 6.23 6.60
C ILE A 489 16.85 6.82 5.20
N ILE A 490 17.96 7.50 4.93
CA ILE A 490 18.21 8.19 3.66
C ILE A 490 19.27 7.41 2.88
N PRO A 491 18.90 6.70 1.79
CA PRO A 491 19.84 6.01 0.92
C PRO A 491 20.62 7.00 0.07
N GLY A 492 21.89 6.68 -0.17
CA GLY A 492 22.76 7.37 -1.12
C GLY A 492 23.50 6.36 -2.01
N GLU A 493 24.31 6.86 -2.95
CA GLU A 493 24.96 6.00 -3.94
C GLU A 493 25.98 5.01 -3.36
N THR A 494 26.65 5.42 -2.29
CA THR A 494 27.81 4.75 -1.67
C THR A 494 27.65 4.55 -0.16
N SER A 495 26.63 5.18 0.43
CA SER A 495 26.33 5.14 1.86
C SER A 495 24.85 5.39 2.10
N PHE A 496 24.33 5.00 3.26
CA PHE A 496 23.03 5.47 3.72
C PHE A 496 23.14 6.05 5.13
N LEU A 497 22.29 7.02 5.43
CA LEU A 497 22.24 7.79 6.66
C LEU A 497 21.00 7.41 7.47
N ILE A 498 21.17 7.34 8.78
CA ILE A 498 20.11 7.03 9.74
C ILE A 498 20.08 8.14 10.78
N LEU A 499 18.92 8.76 10.95
CA LEU A 499 18.71 9.83 11.92
C LEU A 499 17.27 9.76 12.49
N PRO A 500 17.01 10.40 13.64
CA PRO A 500 15.63 10.59 14.10
C PRO A 500 14.84 11.48 13.12
N ASN A 501 13.56 11.18 12.92
CA ASN A 501 12.67 11.93 12.02
C ASN A 501 12.14 13.24 12.61
#